data_AF-A0A9D8NP31-F1
#
_entry.id   AF-A0A9D8NP31-F1
#
_cell.length_a   1.000
_cell.length_b   1.000
_cell.length_c   1.000
_cell.angle_alpha   90.00
_cell.angle_beta   90.00
_cell.angle_gamma   90.00
#
_symmetry.space_group_name_H-M   'P 1'
#
loop_
_entity.id
_entity.type
_entity.pdbx_description
1 polymer ?
#
loop_
_entity_poly.entity_id
_entity_poly.type
_entity_poly.pdbx_seq_one_letter_code
_entity_poly.pdbx_strand_id
1 'polypeptide(L)'
;MKTIFLDTNIFIQCKELKQLPWHELSDDQHILLLIPKAVQEEIDRQKHDGNSRRSKRAKKANALLREIILSEHTKIIIKESNPLVEISFTPALKLECHLPDFLDMSHPDDRIIAEILNYKSIYHKQSISIITHDTNPLLTAKRCNIQSIVVPDEWLLPPEPDQKDKIINKLTEQINDLTSCYPVISIIVEDTIGNEIDKYETNILIYNKLTDQEVQEFVDKIKERYPPKTDFSNESSPPDDVFSGLRAMSMALGYTQTYVPPSKEEINTYLKVDYPNWIDKVSEFISEYPELLENESRFVKLLFVISNIGNVPAENLIITFEALGGIFFYKFDEKDQKEKNTHKIPSPPQPPEGRWEKQRNSFLGLVEDIQKSHLSLSDPLYQNIPNLSLRNDRDRNLFYWKNNKPNKPSRRWEFECEEFRHQTHNETFELNILIPPSDNQISKCAIKCTVSAKNIPSPVEYNLPLNLNYLAADPKAEIAKKMNIY
;
A
#
# COMPACT_ATOMS: atom_id res chain seq x y z
N MET A 1 44.92 12.51 -50.37
CA MET A 1 44.29 13.81 -50.04
C MET A 1 42.92 13.81 -50.67
N LYS A 2 41.88 13.92 -49.85
CA LYS A 2 40.48 13.94 -50.30
C LYS A 2 39.91 15.35 -50.17
N THR A 3 39.23 15.80 -51.22
CA THR A 3 38.60 17.12 -51.26
C THR A 3 37.10 16.95 -51.03
N ILE A 4 36.56 17.56 -49.98
CA ILE A 4 35.15 17.46 -49.60
C ILE A 4 34.51 18.83 -49.65
N PHE A 5 33.47 18.98 -50.46
CA PHE A 5 32.67 20.19 -50.53
C PHE A 5 31.58 20.16 -49.46
N LEU A 6 31.53 21.23 -48.68
CA LEU A 6 30.59 21.39 -47.58
C LEU A 6 29.28 21.99 -48.08
N ASP A 7 28.17 21.48 -47.55
CA ASP A 7 26.83 22.07 -47.67
C ASP A 7 26.54 23.01 -46.48
N THR A 8 25.58 23.93 -46.59
CA THR A 8 25.16 24.81 -45.50
C THR A 8 24.69 24.03 -44.27
N ASN A 9 23.99 22.90 -44.47
CA ASN A 9 23.43 22.13 -43.36
C ASN A 9 24.48 21.60 -42.37
N ILE A 10 25.71 21.35 -42.83
CA ILE A 10 26.78 20.90 -41.93
C ILE A 10 27.16 21.96 -40.90
N PHE A 11 27.00 23.24 -41.22
CA PHE A 11 27.27 24.34 -40.31
C PHE A 11 26.08 24.63 -39.37
N ILE A 12 24.87 24.32 -39.81
CA ILE A 12 23.63 24.71 -39.13
C ILE A 12 23.09 23.60 -38.23
N GLN A 13 23.04 22.37 -38.74
CA GLN A 13 22.34 21.26 -38.09
C GLN A 13 23.27 20.28 -37.36
N CYS A 14 24.57 20.27 -37.71
CA CYS A 14 25.54 19.35 -37.12
C CYS A 14 26.27 19.94 -35.89
N LYS A 15 26.97 19.05 -35.18
CA LYS A 15 28.00 19.39 -34.19
C LYS A 15 29.11 20.23 -34.83
N GLU A 16 29.93 20.89 -34.01
CA GLU A 16 30.99 21.78 -34.51
C GLU A 16 32.02 21.01 -35.34
N LEU A 17 32.55 21.62 -36.41
CA LEU A 17 33.50 20.93 -37.31
C LEU A 17 34.70 20.32 -36.57
N LYS A 18 35.17 20.94 -35.48
CA LYS A 18 36.28 20.42 -34.67
C LYS A 18 35.91 19.12 -33.91
N GLN A 19 34.63 18.88 -33.66
CA GLN A 19 34.10 17.74 -32.90
C GLN A 19 33.66 16.58 -33.80
N LEU A 20 33.60 16.78 -35.11
CA LEU A 20 33.14 15.74 -36.03
C LEU A 20 34.22 14.65 -36.22
N PRO A 21 33.81 13.37 -36.28
CA PRO A 21 34.72 12.24 -36.44
C PRO A 21 35.16 12.10 -37.92
N TRP A 22 35.97 13.04 -38.42
CA TRP A 22 36.41 13.06 -39.83
C TRP A 22 37.13 11.79 -40.32
N HIS A 23 37.67 10.99 -39.41
CA HIS A 23 38.30 9.70 -39.71
C HIS A 23 37.31 8.65 -40.25
N GLU A 24 36.01 8.80 -39.97
CA GLU A 24 34.96 7.91 -40.51
C GLU A 24 34.68 8.16 -42.00
N LEU A 25 35.05 9.33 -42.54
CA LEU A 25 34.71 9.72 -43.91
C LEU A 25 35.76 9.32 -44.96
N SER A 26 37.00 9.08 -44.54
CA SER A 26 38.08 8.66 -45.44
C SER A 26 39.25 8.05 -44.68
N ASP A 27 39.85 7.03 -45.29
CA ASP A 27 41.14 6.47 -44.86
C ASP A 27 42.35 7.35 -45.24
N ASP A 28 42.11 8.48 -45.93
CA ASP A 28 43.14 9.44 -46.28
C ASP A 28 43.72 10.14 -45.03
N GLN A 29 45.04 10.25 -44.98
CA GLN A 29 45.75 10.99 -43.94
C GLN A 29 45.48 12.50 -43.96
N HIS A 30 44.90 13.02 -45.05
CA HIS A 30 44.67 14.45 -45.27
C HIS A 30 43.36 14.73 -46.00
N ILE A 31 42.51 15.55 -45.37
CA ILE A 31 41.21 15.99 -45.86
C ILE A 31 41.22 17.52 -46.05
N LEU A 32 40.82 17.97 -47.23
CA LEU A 32 40.59 19.39 -47.54
C LEU A 32 39.09 19.64 -47.65
N LEU A 33 38.56 20.49 -46.77
CA LEU A 33 37.19 20.96 -46.79
C LEU A 33 37.09 22.23 -47.62
N LEU A 34 36.27 22.22 -48.66
CA LEU A 34 36.00 23.38 -49.51
C LEU A 34 34.60 23.94 -49.23
N ILE A 35 34.54 25.26 -49.09
CA ILE A 35 33.29 26.01 -48.87
C ILE A 35 32.87 26.66 -50.20
N PRO A 36 31.80 26.16 -50.85
CA PRO A 36 31.22 26.77 -52.04
C PRO A 36 30.79 28.21 -51.82
N LYS A 37 30.77 29.01 -52.89
CA LYS A 37 30.28 30.41 -52.81
C LYS A 37 28.80 30.47 -52.41
N ALA A 38 27.98 29.55 -52.93
CA ALA A 38 26.55 29.49 -52.62
C ALA A 38 26.29 29.25 -51.11
N VAL A 39 27.15 28.45 -50.45
CA VAL A 39 27.07 28.16 -49.02
C VAL A 39 27.42 29.39 -48.19
N GLN A 40 28.40 30.18 -48.60
CA GLN A 40 28.74 31.45 -47.94
C GLN A 40 27.57 32.43 -47.98
N GLU A 41 26.97 32.61 -49.17
CA GLU A 41 25.82 33.50 -49.36
C GLU A 41 24.62 33.06 -48.50
N GLU A 42 24.38 31.75 -48.38
CA GLU A 42 23.30 31.22 -47.55
C GLU A 42 23.55 31.42 -46.05
N ILE A 43 24.78 31.16 -45.57
CA ILE A 43 25.15 31.44 -44.17
C ILE A 43 25.01 32.94 -43.85
N ASP A 44 25.32 33.80 -44.81
CA ASP A 44 25.17 35.26 -44.68
C ASP A 44 23.71 35.73 -44.68
N ARG A 45 22.81 35.06 -45.40
CA ARG A 45 21.37 35.32 -45.31
C ARG A 45 20.83 34.95 -43.93
N GLN A 46 21.12 33.73 -43.49
CA GLN A 46 20.58 33.15 -42.25
C GLN A 46 21.02 33.87 -40.96
N LYS A 47 22.12 34.65 -40.98
CA LYS A 47 22.58 35.42 -39.80
C LYS A 47 21.62 36.54 -39.40
N HIS A 48 20.73 36.97 -40.30
CA HIS A 48 19.80 38.08 -40.08
C HIS A 48 18.40 37.63 -39.60
N ASP A 49 18.14 36.31 -39.50
CA ASP A 49 16.84 35.72 -39.13
C ASP A 49 16.53 35.79 -37.62
N GLY A 50 16.87 36.91 -36.97
CA GLY A 50 16.54 37.18 -35.56
C GLY A 50 17.37 36.37 -34.56
N ASN A 51 16.70 35.85 -33.52
CA ASN A 51 17.34 35.19 -32.37
C ASN A 51 17.12 33.65 -32.32
N SER A 52 16.77 33.06 -33.46
CA SER A 52 16.58 31.62 -33.63
C SER A 52 17.88 30.83 -33.45
N ARG A 53 17.79 29.52 -33.13
CA ARG A 53 18.94 28.60 -33.09
C ARG A 53 19.74 28.64 -34.39
N ARG A 54 19.03 28.64 -35.52
CA ARG A 54 19.59 28.74 -36.88
C ARG A 54 20.41 30.02 -37.06
N SER A 55 19.89 31.19 -36.65
CA SER A 55 20.62 32.46 -36.72
C SER A 55 21.86 32.49 -35.82
N LYS A 56 21.77 31.96 -34.59
CA LYS A 56 22.95 31.85 -33.70
C LYS A 56 24.04 30.96 -34.30
N ARG A 57 23.66 29.85 -34.92
CA ARG A 57 24.57 28.94 -35.63
C ARG A 57 25.16 29.58 -36.87
N ALA A 58 24.34 30.24 -37.69
CA ALA A 58 24.81 30.98 -38.86
C ALA A 58 25.84 32.06 -38.46
N LYS A 59 25.62 32.80 -37.36
CA LYS A 59 26.60 33.77 -36.81
C LYS A 59 27.92 33.11 -36.40
N LYS A 60 27.88 31.94 -35.75
CA LYS A 60 29.07 31.19 -35.37
C LYS A 60 29.82 30.66 -36.60
N ALA A 61 29.11 30.13 -37.59
CA ALA A 61 29.70 29.72 -38.87
C ALA A 61 30.34 30.92 -39.57
N ASN A 62 29.66 32.07 -39.61
CA ASN A 62 30.19 33.32 -40.17
C ASN A 62 31.50 33.77 -39.48
N ALA A 63 31.60 33.61 -38.16
CA ALA A 63 32.83 33.91 -37.42
C ALA A 63 33.98 32.99 -37.88
N LEU A 64 33.73 31.70 -38.09
CA LEU A 64 34.71 30.77 -38.66
C LEU A 64 35.10 31.17 -40.09
N LEU A 65 34.12 31.53 -40.94
CA LEU A 65 34.40 32.01 -42.31
C LEU A 65 35.31 33.25 -42.29
N ARG A 66 35.06 34.20 -41.39
CA ARG A 66 35.94 35.37 -41.21
C ARG A 66 37.34 35.00 -40.77
N GLU A 67 37.47 34.05 -39.85
CA GLU A 67 38.77 33.53 -39.41
C GLU A 67 39.56 33.02 -40.62
N ILE A 68 38.93 32.23 -41.48
CA ILE A 68 39.55 31.68 -42.70
C ILE A 68 40.01 32.80 -43.63
N ILE A 69 39.19 33.84 -43.84
CA ILE A 69 39.55 34.98 -44.72
C ILE A 69 40.77 35.73 -44.19
N LEU A 70 40.90 35.90 -42.87
CA LEU A 70 41.97 36.68 -42.24
C LEU A 70 43.30 35.92 -42.12
N SER A 71 43.34 34.62 -42.44
CA SER A 71 44.58 33.84 -42.37
C SER A 71 45.47 34.05 -43.62
N GLU A 72 46.79 33.90 -43.47
CA GLU A 72 47.80 34.22 -44.50
C GLU A 72 47.61 33.47 -45.84
N HIS A 73 46.90 32.34 -45.83
CA HIS A 73 46.64 31.52 -47.02
C HIS A 73 45.15 31.26 -47.27
N THR A 74 44.26 32.03 -46.63
CA THR A 74 42.80 31.83 -46.75
C THR A 74 42.40 30.38 -46.40
N LYS A 75 43.09 29.83 -45.41
CA LYS A 75 43.07 28.42 -45.03
C LYS A 75 43.36 28.26 -43.54
N ILE A 76 42.63 27.36 -42.88
CA ILE A 76 42.79 27.07 -41.45
C ILE A 76 42.81 25.57 -41.21
N ILE A 77 43.55 25.14 -40.20
CA ILE A 77 43.55 23.76 -39.73
C ILE A 77 42.40 23.58 -38.71
N ILE A 78 41.47 22.69 -39.03
CA ILE A 78 40.36 22.30 -38.13
C ILE A 78 40.80 21.19 -37.18
N LYS A 79 41.64 20.26 -37.66
CA LYS A 79 42.18 19.15 -36.88
C LYS A 79 43.60 18.83 -37.33
N GLU A 80 44.54 18.77 -36.39
CA GLU A 80 45.98 18.63 -36.70
C GLU A 80 46.41 17.19 -37.03
N SER A 81 45.70 16.17 -36.52
CA SER A 81 46.03 14.76 -36.77
C SER A 81 44.83 13.83 -36.66
N ASN A 82 44.93 12.67 -37.32
CA ASN A 82 43.94 11.59 -37.36
C ASN A 82 42.52 12.00 -37.85
N PRO A 83 42.33 12.33 -39.13
CA PRO A 83 43.30 12.80 -40.14
C PRO A 83 43.60 14.31 -40.00
N LEU A 84 44.60 14.82 -40.74
CA LEU A 84 44.80 16.28 -40.88
C LEU A 84 43.61 16.85 -41.67
N VAL A 85 42.85 17.78 -41.07
CA VAL A 85 41.67 18.41 -41.68
C VAL A 85 41.90 19.90 -41.80
N GLU A 86 41.88 20.39 -43.03
CA GLU A 86 41.99 21.80 -43.34
C GLU A 86 40.71 22.30 -44.00
N ILE A 87 40.41 23.58 -43.82
CA ILE A 87 39.26 24.23 -44.45
C ILE A 87 39.71 25.46 -45.23
N SER A 88 39.16 25.63 -46.43
CA SER A 88 39.36 26.80 -47.26
C SER A 88 38.13 27.09 -48.12
N PHE A 89 38.09 28.26 -48.73
CA PHE A 89 37.09 28.56 -49.77
C PHE A 89 37.47 27.89 -51.09
N THR A 90 36.47 27.62 -51.92
CA THR A 90 36.75 27.22 -53.30
C THR A 90 37.51 28.33 -54.03
N PRO A 91 38.58 28.02 -54.78
CA PRO A 91 39.28 29.03 -55.58
C PRO A 91 38.35 29.66 -56.63
N ALA A 92 38.61 30.92 -56.96
CA ALA A 92 37.90 31.61 -58.05
C ALA A 92 38.38 31.05 -59.41
N LEU A 93 37.68 30.02 -59.89
CA LEU A 93 37.98 29.35 -61.15
C LEU A 93 37.17 29.96 -62.29
N LYS A 94 37.79 30.16 -63.46
CA LYS A 94 37.04 30.47 -64.68
C LYS A 94 36.19 29.25 -65.05
N LEU A 95 34.97 29.48 -65.56
CA LEU A 95 34.10 28.39 -65.98
C LEU A 95 34.66 27.79 -67.27
N GLU A 96 35.27 26.61 -67.18
CA GLU A 96 35.93 25.94 -68.31
C GLU A 96 35.19 24.65 -68.72
N CYS A 97 34.18 24.23 -67.96
CA CYS A 97 33.40 23.02 -68.23
C CYS A 97 32.00 23.32 -68.78
N HIS A 98 31.49 22.40 -69.62
CA HIS A 98 30.08 22.38 -70.02
C HIS A 98 29.25 21.85 -68.85
N LEU A 99 28.36 22.68 -68.32
CA LEU A 99 27.42 22.28 -67.28
C LEU A 99 26.25 21.50 -67.91
N PRO A 100 25.72 20.46 -67.26
CA PRO A 100 24.52 19.77 -67.74
C PRO A 100 23.30 20.70 -67.82
N ASP A 101 22.49 20.56 -68.87
CA ASP A 101 21.32 21.43 -69.14
C ASP A 101 20.22 21.37 -68.07
N PHE A 102 20.23 20.33 -67.22
CA PHE A 102 19.26 20.17 -66.14
C PHE A 102 19.63 20.90 -64.84
N LEU A 103 20.84 21.47 -64.74
CA LEU A 103 21.24 22.27 -63.57
C LEU A 103 20.65 23.67 -63.67
N ASP A 104 19.84 24.07 -62.70
CA ASP A 104 19.31 25.42 -62.63
C ASP A 104 20.18 26.31 -61.74
N MET A 105 20.91 27.23 -62.37
CA MET A 105 21.78 28.18 -61.67
C MET A 105 21.01 29.18 -60.77
N SER A 106 19.68 29.22 -60.84
CA SER A 106 18.83 29.96 -59.90
C SER A 106 18.75 29.28 -58.53
N HIS A 107 18.89 27.94 -58.49
CA HIS A 107 18.84 27.15 -57.27
C HIS A 107 20.22 27.06 -56.59
N PRO A 108 20.34 27.40 -55.28
CA PRO A 108 21.61 27.35 -54.57
C PRO A 108 22.29 25.97 -54.58
N ASP A 109 21.51 24.89 -54.48
CA ASP A 109 22.02 23.51 -54.46
C ASP A 109 22.69 23.14 -55.79
N ASP A 110 22.08 23.51 -56.91
CA ASP A 110 22.62 23.26 -58.25
C ASP A 110 23.86 24.13 -58.52
N ARG A 111 23.93 25.34 -57.95
CA ARG A 111 25.14 26.18 -57.98
C ARG A 111 26.31 25.52 -57.25
N ILE A 112 26.07 24.83 -56.13
CA ILE A 112 27.11 24.06 -55.42
C ILE A 112 27.63 22.94 -56.34
N ILE A 113 26.74 22.19 -56.98
CA ILE A 113 27.13 21.10 -57.89
C ILE A 113 27.90 21.63 -59.11
N ALA A 114 27.47 22.75 -59.69
CA ALA A 114 28.17 23.40 -60.80
C ALA A 114 29.61 23.80 -60.43
N GLU A 115 29.80 24.32 -59.22
CA GLU A 115 31.12 24.68 -58.68
C GLU A 115 32.01 23.44 -58.49
N ILE A 116 31.44 22.33 -58.03
CA ILE A 116 32.14 21.04 -57.91
C ILE A 116 32.56 20.49 -59.28
N LEU A 117 31.68 20.56 -60.28
CA LEU A 117 31.99 20.13 -61.64
C LEU A 117 33.14 20.93 -62.24
N ASN A 118 33.12 22.25 -62.06
CA ASN A 118 34.19 23.12 -62.53
C ASN A 118 35.52 22.85 -61.81
N TYR A 119 35.48 22.54 -60.51
CA TYR A 119 36.67 22.12 -59.79
C TYR A 119 37.20 20.78 -60.30
N LYS A 120 36.31 19.81 -60.57
CA LYS A 120 36.65 18.48 -61.09
C LYS A 120 37.25 18.53 -62.50
N SER A 121 36.84 19.48 -63.34
CA SER A 121 37.41 19.66 -64.68
C SER A 121 38.82 20.24 -64.67
N ILE A 122 39.20 20.97 -63.62
CA ILE A 122 40.55 21.54 -63.51
C ILE A 122 41.50 20.58 -62.77
N TYR A 123 40.97 19.85 -61.78
CA TYR A 123 41.73 18.93 -60.93
C TYR A 123 41.34 17.46 -61.13
N HIS A 124 41.50 16.96 -62.35
CA HIS A 124 41.07 15.61 -62.78
C HIS A 124 41.61 14.41 -61.97
N LYS A 125 42.68 14.59 -61.18
CA LYS A 125 43.34 13.52 -60.41
C LYS A 125 42.95 13.50 -58.92
N GLN A 126 42.06 14.37 -58.47
CA GLN A 126 41.66 14.45 -57.05
C GLN A 126 40.35 13.71 -56.79
N SER A 127 40.30 13.00 -55.66
CA SER A 127 39.06 12.42 -55.15
C SER A 127 38.19 13.52 -54.56
N ILE A 128 37.09 13.84 -55.27
CA ILE A 128 36.17 14.92 -54.91
C ILE A 128 34.85 14.32 -54.42
N SER A 129 34.38 14.80 -53.27
CA SER A 129 33.09 14.41 -52.70
C SER A 129 32.30 15.62 -52.22
N ILE A 130 30.98 15.51 -52.14
CA ILE A 130 30.10 16.46 -51.45
C ILE A 130 29.58 15.83 -50.16
N ILE A 131 29.51 16.59 -49.07
CA ILE A 131 28.84 16.17 -47.84
C ILE A 131 27.54 16.94 -47.64
N THR A 132 26.42 16.23 -47.57
CA THR A 132 25.09 16.81 -47.44
C THR A 132 24.15 15.83 -46.75
N HIS A 133 23.09 16.36 -46.13
CA HIS A 133 22.00 15.58 -45.57
C HIS A 133 20.72 15.67 -46.43
N ASP A 134 20.68 16.60 -47.41
CA ASP A 134 19.47 16.89 -48.17
C ASP A 134 19.34 16.00 -49.41
N THR A 135 18.11 15.59 -49.71
CA THR A 135 17.83 14.67 -50.81
C THR A 135 18.07 15.28 -52.20
N ASN A 136 17.88 16.59 -52.35
CA ASN A 136 18.04 17.28 -53.62
C ASN A 136 19.52 17.34 -54.07
N PRO A 137 20.48 17.87 -53.26
CA PRO A 137 21.89 17.83 -53.64
C PRO A 137 22.43 16.40 -53.82
N LEU A 138 21.94 15.42 -53.03
CA LEU A 138 22.31 14.01 -53.21
C LEU A 138 21.89 13.47 -54.58
N LEU A 139 20.65 13.75 -55.02
CA LEU A 139 20.14 13.30 -56.31
C LEU A 139 20.89 13.96 -57.47
N THR A 140 21.11 15.28 -57.39
CA THR A 140 21.84 16.03 -58.42
C THR A 140 23.30 15.59 -58.50
N ALA A 141 23.99 15.40 -57.38
CA ALA A 141 25.36 14.88 -57.34
C ALA A 141 25.47 13.48 -57.99
N LYS A 142 24.50 12.60 -57.72
CA LYS A 142 24.45 11.26 -58.31
C LYS A 142 24.28 11.31 -59.84
N ARG A 143 23.43 12.21 -60.36
CA ARG A 143 23.25 12.41 -61.82
C ARG A 143 24.53 12.93 -62.49
N CYS A 144 25.33 13.69 -61.77
CA CYS A 144 26.60 14.26 -62.24
C CYS A 144 27.83 13.37 -61.99
N ASN A 145 27.66 12.12 -61.53
CA ASN A 145 28.76 11.21 -61.16
C ASN A 145 29.77 11.84 -60.17
N ILE A 146 29.25 12.54 -59.16
CA ILE A 146 30.01 13.07 -58.02
C ILE A 146 29.76 12.15 -56.82
N GLN A 147 30.82 11.81 -56.10
CA GLN A 147 30.69 11.01 -54.88
C GLN A 147 30.00 11.83 -53.78
N SER A 148 28.90 11.32 -53.25
CA SER A 148 28.16 11.97 -52.16
C SER A 148 28.36 11.23 -50.84
N ILE A 149 28.63 11.98 -49.78
CA ILE A 149 28.72 11.52 -48.40
C ILE A 149 27.45 12.00 -47.69
N VAL A 150 26.64 11.06 -47.21
CA VAL A 150 25.46 11.39 -46.40
C VAL A 150 25.92 11.64 -44.98
N VAL A 151 25.48 12.75 -44.39
CA VAL A 151 25.74 13.06 -42.98
C VAL A 151 25.03 12.04 -42.08
N PRO A 152 25.73 11.32 -41.18
CA PRO A 152 25.09 10.42 -40.22
C PRO A 152 24.23 11.14 -39.18
N ASP A 153 23.19 10.48 -38.69
CA ASP A 153 22.30 11.03 -37.66
C ASP A 153 23.04 11.38 -36.36
N GLU A 154 24.14 10.67 -36.02
CA GLU A 154 24.92 10.98 -34.81
C GLU A 154 25.66 12.32 -34.88
N TRP A 155 25.84 12.86 -36.09
CA TRP A 155 26.50 14.16 -36.30
C TRP A 155 25.53 15.31 -36.08
N LEU A 156 24.23 15.06 -36.18
CA LEU A 156 23.18 16.04 -35.95
C LEU A 156 23.10 16.43 -34.48
N LEU A 157 22.63 17.65 -34.25
CA LEU A 157 22.36 18.12 -32.91
C LEU A 157 21.04 17.53 -32.40
N PRO A 158 20.88 17.32 -31.07
CA PRO A 158 19.61 16.89 -30.52
C PRO A 158 18.49 17.90 -30.85
N PRO A 159 17.26 17.41 -31.04
CA PRO A 159 16.09 18.27 -31.25
C PRO A 159 15.90 19.20 -30.03
N GLU A 160 15.50 20.44 -30.28
CA GLU A 160 15.19 21.36 -29.17
C GLU A 160 13.85 20.94 -28.51
N PRO A 161 13.72 21.08 -27.18
CA PRO A 161 12.42 20.97 -26.54
C PRO A 161 11.51 22.07 -27.10
N ASP A 162 10.36 21.66 -27.64
CA ASP A 162 9.41 22.54 -28.32
C ASP A 162 8.83 23.56 -27.31
N GLN A 163 8.26 24.67 -27.79
CA GLN A 163 7.45 25.56 -26.97
C GLN A 163 6.33 24.78 -26.26
N LYS A 164 5.81 23.73 -26.90
CA LYS A 164 4.84 22.79 -26.31
C LYS A 164 5.39 22.07 -25.08
N ASP A 165 6.63 21.56 -25.14
CA ASP A 165 7.24 20.84 -24.01
C ASP A 165 7.43 21.76 -22.80
N LYS A 166 7.78 23.03 -23.03
CA LYS A 166 7.84 24.04 -21.96
C LYS A 166 6.47 24.31 -21.34
N ILE A 167 5.43 24.39 -22.16
CA ILE A 167 4.06 24.58 -21.68
C ILE A 167 3.60 23.36 -20.88
N ILE A 168 3.86 22.14 -21.38
CA ILE A 168 3.52 20.90 -20.69
C ILE A 168 4.21 20.84 -19.32
N ASN A 169 5.51 21.13 -19.27
CA ASN A 169 6.24 21.14 -18.00
C ASN A 169 5.67 22.19 -17.03
N LYS A 170 5.39 23.40 -17.51
CA LYS A 170 4.79 24.46 -16.67
C LYS A 170 3.40 24.09 -16.16
N LEU A 171 2.55 23.52 -17.02
CA LEU A 171 1.21 23.06 -16.63
C LEU A 171 1.29 21.91 -15.63
N THR A 172 2.24 20.98 -15.83
CA THR A 172 2.46 19.85 -14.92
C THR A 172 2.93 20.34 -13.55
N GLU A 173 3.85 21.31 -13.51
CA GLU A 173 4.30 21.96 -12.28
C GLU A 173 3.14 22.66 -11.57
N GLN A 174 2.31 23.42 -12.30
CA GLN A 174 1.12 24.06 -11.73
C GLN A 174 0.10 23.06 -11.18
N ILE A 175 -0.13 21.94 -11.86
CA ILE A 175 -1.01 20.87 -11.36
C ILE A 175 -0.43 20.26 -10.09
N ASN A 176 0.87 19.99 -10.05
CA ASN A 176 1.53 19.46 -8.86
C ASN A 176 1.43 20.42 -7.67
N ASP A 177 1.67 21.72 -7.89
CA ASP A 177 1.54 22.74 -6.85
C ASP A 177 0.11 22.79 -6.30
N LEU A 178 -0.90 22.79 -7.18
CA LEU A 178 -2.31 22.82 -6.78
C LEU A 178 -2.76 21.54 -6.08
N THR A 179 -2.33 20.37 -6.57
CA THR A 179 -2.68 19.08 -5.95
C THR A 179 -1.98 18.88 -4.61
N SER A 180 -0.76 19.39 -4.44
CA SER A 180 -0.03 19.33 -3.18
C SER A 180 -0.70 20.09 -2.03
N CYS A 181 -1.63 21.01 -2.34
CA CYS A 181 -2.39 21.79 -1.37
C CYS A 181 -3.57 21.02 -0.77
N TYR A 182 -3.87 19.82 -1.25
CA TYR A 182 -4.96 18.99 -0.74
C TYR A 182 -4.42 17.74 -0.01
N PRO A 183 -5.07 17.30 1.08
CA PRO A 183 -4.77 16.01 1.68
C PRO A 183 -5.12 14.87 0.71
N VAL A 184 -4.33 13.80 0.74
CA VAL A 184 -4.54 12.60 -0.09
C VAL A 184 -4.77 11.45 0.86
N ILE A 185 -6.01 10.97 0.94
CA ILE A 185 -6.39 9.88 1.84
C ILE A 185 -6.27 8.54 1.12
N SER A 186 -5.56 7.61 1.73
CA SER A 186 -5.51 6.21 1.34
C SER A 186 -6.35 5.37 2.30
N ILE A 187 -7.10 4.41 1.76
CA ILE A 187 -7.93 3.48 2.51
C ILE A 187 -7.52 2.08 2.07
N ILE A 188 -7.06 1.28 3.01
CA ILE A 188 -6.64 -0.10 2.82
C ILE A 188 -7.47 -0.96 3.76
N VAL A 189 -7.88 -2.15 3.32
CA VAL A 189 -8.55 -3.13 4.18
C VAL A 189 -7.61 -4.29 4.42
N GLU A 190 -7.40 -4.65 5.67
CA GLU A 190 -6.55 -5.75 6.08
C GLU A 190 -7.35 -6.87 6.74
N ASP A 191 -6.91 -8.12 6.54
CA ASP A 191 -7.42 -9.28 7.27
C ASP A 191 -6.85 -9.30 8.70
N THR A 192 -7.39 -10.19 9.53
CA THR A 192 -6.85 -10.58 10.83
C THR A 192 -5.37 -11.03 10.81
N ILE A 193 -4.83 -11.37 9.64
CA ILE A 193 -3.44 -11.78 9.40
C ILE A 193 -2.57 -10.60 8.88
N GLY A 194 -3.18 -9.46 8.54
CA GLY A 194 -2.49 -8.27 8.02
C GLY A 194 -2.28 -8.26 6.50
N ASN A 195 -3.00 -9.10 5.76
CA ASN A 195 -2.98 -9.08 4.29
C ASN A 195 -3.99 -8.07 3.75
N GLU A 196 -3.63 -7.31 2.72
CA GLU A 196 -4.53 -6.40 2.02
C GLU A 196 -5.61 -7.16 1.23
N ILE A 197 -6.86 -6.71 1.33
CA ILE A 197 -8.03 -7.36 0.75
C ILE A 197 -8.86 -6.36 -0.05
N ASP A 198 -9.03 -6.64 -1.34
CA ASP A 198 -9.99 -5.92 -2.19
C ASP A 198 -11.37 -6.59 -2.25
N LYS A 199 -11.46 -7.87 -1.87
CA LYS A 199 -12.71 -8.65 -1.84
C LYS A 199 -12.66 -9.64 -0.70
N TYR A 200 -13.66 -9.61 0.17
CA TYR A 200 -13.72 -10.52 1.29
C TYR A 200 -14.73 -11.64 1.04
N GLU A 201 -14.24 -12.88 1.07
CA GLU A 201 -15.05 -14.08 0.90
C GLU A 201 -15.05 -14.86 2.22
N THR A 202 -16.24 -15.14 2.74
CA THR A 202 -16.36 -15.93 3.97
C THR A 202 -17.42 -17.00 3.82
N ASN A 203 -17.20 -18.10 4.55
CA ASN A 203 -18.10 -19.23 4.60
C ASN A 203 -18.88 -19.19 5.91
N ILE A 204 -20.20 -19.05 5.80
CA ILE A 204 -21.12 -19.16 6.94
C ILE A 204 -21.53 -20.63 7.04
N LEU A 205 -21.24 -21.24 8.19
CA LEU A 205 -21.56 -22.63 8.45
C LEU A 205 -22.99 -22.70 9.00
N ILE A 206 -23.87 -23.37 8.26
CA ILE A 206 -25.24 -23.67 8.70
C ILE A 206 -25.23 -25.07 9.28
N TYR A 207 -25.64 -25.19 10.54
CA TYR A 207 -25.76 -26.46 11.22
C TYR A 207 -27.23 -26.86 11.32
N ASN A 208 -27.52 -28.14 11.05
CA ASN A 208 -28.85 -28.68 11.29
C ASN A 208 -29.08 -28.85 12.80
N LYS A 209 -30.33 -28.70 13.23
CA LYS A 209 -30.71 -29.03 14.61
C LYS A 209 -30.48 -30.52 14.84
N LEU A 210 -29.83 -30.85 15.96
CA LEU A 210 -29.66 -32.23 16.40
C LEU A 210 -31.03 -32.83 16.74
N THR A 211 -31.21 -34.10 16.43
CA THR A 211 -32.37 -34.85 16.89
C THR A 211 -32.19 -35.26 18.35
N ASP A 212 -33.30 -35.43 19.08
CA ASP A 212 -33.27 -35.85 20.49
C ASP A 212 -32.49 -37.15 20.71
N GLN A 213 -32.50 -38.05 19.72
CA GLN A 213 -31.74 -39.31 19.76
C GLN A 213 -30.23 -39.07 19.73
N GLU A 214 -29.76 -38.16 18.88
CA GLU A 214 -28.35 -37.81 18.77
C GLU A 214 -27.86 -37.08 20.02
N VAL A 215 -28.69 -36.21 20.61
CA VAL A 215 -28.38 -35.58 21.90
C VAL A 215 -28.22 -36.63 22.99
N GLN A 216 -29.10 -37.62 23.06
CA GLN A 216 -28.98 -38.71 24.04
C GLN A 216 -27.72 -39.56 23.83
N GLU A 217 -27.33 -39.88 22.60
CA GLU A 217 -26.08 -40.59 22.31
C GLU A 217 -24.84 -39.85 22.87
N PHE A 218 -24.80 -38.52 22.76
CA PHE A 218 -23.71 -37.72 23.33
C PHE A 218 -23.80 -37.65 24.86
N VAL A 219 -24.99 -37.50 25.43
CA VAL A 219 -25.20 -37.50 26.88
C VAL A 219 -24.78 -38.84 27.51
N ASP A 220 -25.07 -39.96 26.86
CA ASP A 220 -24.68 -41.28 27.37
C ASP A 220 -23.16 -41.48 27.33
N LYS A 221 -22.49 -41.02 26.27
CA LYS A 221 -21.01 -40.96 26.23
C LYS A 221 -20.42 -40.10 27.35
N ILE A 222 -21.09 -39.01 27.73
CA ILE A 222 -20.66 -38.16 28.86
C ILE A 222 -20.87 -38.87 30.19
N LYS A 223 -21.98 -39.60 30.38
CA LYS A 223 -22.22 -40.43 31.58
C LYS A 223 -21.17 -41.54 31.72
N GLU A 224 -20.75 -42.16 30.63
CA GLU A 224 -19.68 -43.17 30.64
C GLU A 224 -18.33 -42.59 31.06
N ARG A 225 -18.03 -41.34 30.63
CA ARG A 225 -16.78 -40.66 30.95
C ARG A 225 -16.77 -40.08 32.37
N TYR A 226 -17.93 -39.67 32.89
CA TYR A 226 -18.11 -39.09 34.22
C TYR A 226 -19.20 -39.85 35.00
N PRO A 227 -18.93 -41.10 35.41
CA PRO A 227 -19.88 -41.87 36.19
C PRO A 227 -20.12 -41.20 37.54
N PRO A 228 -21.34 -41.30 38.09
CA PRO A 228 -21.62 -40.78 39.43
C PRO A 228 -20.77 -41.56 40.45
N LYS A 229 -20.10 -40.86 41.36
CA LYS A 229 -19.38 -41.52 42.46
C LYS A 229 -20.42 -42.18 43.37
N THR A 230 -20.48 -43.51 43.39
CA THR A 230 -21.42 -44.30 44.20
C THR A 230 -20.79 -44.83 45.49
N ASP A 231 -19.45 -44.90 45.53
CA ASP A 231 -18.70 -45.35 46.70
C ASP A 231 -18.13 -44.14 47.48
N PHE A 232 -18.81 -43.79 48.57
CA PHE A 232 -18.37 -42.80 49.55
C PHE A 232 -17.72 -43.47 50.78
N SER A 233 -17.43 -44.77 50.70
CA SER A 233 -17.14 -45.61 51.87
C SER A 233 -15.65 -45.66 52.27
N ASN A 234 -14.78 -44.86 51.67
CA ASN A 234 -13.35 -44.88 52.02
C ASN A 234 -12.65 -43.53 51.82
N GLU A 235 -12.70 -42.69 52.86
CA GLU A 235 -11.51 -41.98 53.32
C GLU A 235 -11.16 -42.56 54.70
N SER A 236 -10.65 -43.79 54.68
CA SER A 236 -9.98 -44.35 55.85
C SER A 236 -8.77 -43.48 56.16
N SER A 237 -8.83 -42.79 57.31
CA SER A 237 -7.78 -42.13 58.10
C SER A 237 -6.39 -41.86 57.46
N PRO A 238 -5.84 -40.63 57.55
CA PRO A 238 -4.45 -40.40 57.18
C PRO A 238 -3.50 -41.26 58.06
N PRO A 239 -2.28 -41.61 57.58
CA PRO A 239 -1.33 -42.43 58.33
C PRO A 239 -0.98 -41.77 59.67
N ASP A 240 -1.09 -42.51 60.77
CA ASP A 240 -0.93 -42.03 62.15
C ASP A 240 0.40 -41.31 62.44
N ASP A 241 1.45 -41.50 61.62
CA ASP A 241 2.81 -41.03 61.93
C ASP A 241 3.06 -39.54 61.66
N VAL A 242 2.40 -38.90 60.68
CA VAL A 242 2.63 -37.47 60.34
C VAL A 242 1.70 -36.55 61.14
N PHE A 243 0.54 -37.05 61.55
CA PHE A 243 -0.50 -36.27 62.21
C PHE A 243 -0.24 -36.07 63.71
N SER A 244 0.61 -36.88 64.36
CA SER A 244 0.89 -36.78 65.79
C SER A 244 1.56 -35.45 66.19
N GLY A 245 2.54 -34.99 65.41
CA GLY A 245 3.23 -33.71 65.63
C GLY A 245 2.34 -32.49 65.39
N LEU A 246 1.52 -32.52 64.33
CA LEU A 246 0.55 -31.46 64.04
C LEU A 246 -0.59 -31.42 65.05
N ARG A 247 -1.03 -32.58 65.56
CA ARG A 247 -2.08 -32.72 66.57
C ARG A 247 -1.62 -32.20 67.93
N ALA A 248 -0.37 -32.49 68.33
CA ALA A 248 0.26 -31.92 69.53
C ALA A 248 0.38 -30.39 69.44
N MET A 249 0.79 -29.85 68.28
CA MET A 249 0.87 -28.40 68.06
C MET A 249 -0.51 -27.73 68.03
N SER A 250 -1.53 -28.39 67.46
CA SER A 250 -2.90 -27.88 67.44
C SER A 250 -3.57 -27.89 68.83
N MET A 251 -3.31 -28.92 69.66
CA MET A 251 -3.74 -28.93 71.06
C MET A 251 -3.05 -27.85 71.88
N ALA A 252 -1.74 -27.61 71.68
CA ALA A 252 -0.99 -26.55 72.34
C ALA A 252 -1.51 -25.13 72.00
N LEU A 253 -2.15 -24.97 70.83
CA LEU A 253 -2.78 -23.73 70.38
C LEU A 253 -4.30 -23.68 70.65
N GLY A 254 -4.88 -24.68 71.34
CA GLY A 254 -6.29 -24.69 71.75
C GLY A 254 -7.31 -25.08 70.66
N TYR A 255 -6.88 -25.78 69.61
CA TYR A 255 -7.74 -26.26 68.51
C TYR A 255 -7.76 -27.78 68.44
N THR A 256 -8.94 -28.39 68.37
CA THR A 256 -9.11 -29.81 68.02
C THR A 256 -9.62 -29.92 66.58
N GLN A 257 -8.95 -30.73 65.75
CA GLN A 257 -9.38 -31.03 64.39
C GLN A 257 -10.07 -32.40 64.38
N THR A 258 -11.36 -32.42 64.05
CA THR A 258 -12.13 -33.67 63.87
C THR A 258 -12.58 -33.76 62.42
N TYR A 259 -12.27 -34.89 61.78
CA TYR A 259 -12.75 -35.20 60.43
C TYR A 259 -14.23 -35.59 60.50
N VAL A 260 -15.07 -34.85 59.78
CA VAL A 260 -16.50 -35.13 59.67
C VAL A 260 -16.75 -35.70 58.27
N PRO A 261 -17.16 -36.98 58.14
CA PRO A 261 -17.50 -37.55 56.84
C PRO A 261 -18.73 -36.83 56.26
N PRO A 262 -18.88 -36.82 54.93
CA PRO A 262 -20.02 -36.17 54.28
C PRO A 262 -21.33 -36.77 54.79
N SER A 263 -22.31 -35.92 55.08
CA SER A 263 -23.58 -36.35 55.65
C SER A 263 -24.40 -37.17 54.64
N LYS A 264 -25.26 -38.06 55.14
CA LYS A 264 -26.20 -38.81 54.28
C LYS A 264 -27.14 -37.90 53.49
N GLU A 265 -27.37 -36.67 53.95
CA GLU A 265 -28.21 -35.66 53.28
C GLU A 265 -27.46 -35.00 52.12
N GLU A 266 -26.18 -34.66 52.29
CA GLU A 266 -25.31 -34.13 51.23
C GLU A 266 -25.09 -35.17 50.12
N ILE A 267 -24.88 -36.45 50.48
CA ILE A 267 -24.76 -37.55 49.51
C ILE A 267 -26.07 -37.75 48.73
N ASN A 268 -27.22 -37.67 49.41
CA ASN A 268 -28.53 -37.78 48.74
C ASN A 268 -28.82 -36.58 47.83
N THR A 269 -28.43 -35.37 48.23
CA THR A 269 -28.59 -34.15 47.44
C THR A 269 -27.76 -34.24 46.16
N TYR A 270 -26.50 -34.69 46.27
CA TYR A 270 -25.64 -34.92 45.12
C TYR A 270 -26.21 -35.95 44.13
N LEU A 271 -26.62 -37.13 44.63
CA LEU A 271 -27.07 -38.23 43.77
C LEU A 271 -28.47 -38.02 43.17
N LYS A 272 -29.38 -37.38 43.90
CA LYS A 272 -30.79 -37.23 43.47
C LYS A 272 -31.09 -35.90 42.81
N VAL A 273 -30.30 -34.86 43.06
CA VAL A 273 -30.58 -33.49 42.61
C VAL A 273 -29.44 -32.95 41.75
N ASP A 274 -28.22 -32.91 42.26
CA ASP A 274 -27.13 -32.19 41.57
C ASP A 274 -26.64 -32.91 40.31
N TYR A 275 -26.46 -34.23 40.36
CA TYR A 275 -25.99 -35.01 39.21
C TYR A 275 -27.03 -35.09 38.07
N PRO A 276 -28.32 -35.39 38.32
CA PRO A 276 -29.35 -35.32 37.26
C PRO A 276 -29.49 -33.92 36.66
N ASN A 277 -29.51 -32.87 37.49
CA ASN A 277 -29.63 -31.49 37.02
C ASN A 277 -28.41 -31.04 36.20
N TRP A 278 -27.21 -31.58 36.51
CA TRP A 278 -26.04 -31.38 35.66
C TRP A 278 -26.18 -32.05 34.30
N ILE A 279 -26.68 -33.30 34.24
CA ILE A 279 -26.96 -33.99 32.98
C ILE A 279 -27.99 -33.24 32.14
N ASP A 280 -29.03 -32.70 32.77
CA ASP A 280 -30.05 -31.88 32.08
C ASP A 280 -29.42 -30.62 31.47
N LYS A 281 -28.56 -29.92 32.22
CA LYS A 281 -27.79 -28.77 31.71
C LYS A 281 -26.83 -29.13 30.58
N VAL A 282 -26.22 -30.32 30.61
CA VAL A 282 -25.38 -30.82 29.52
C VAL A 282 -26.23 -31.08 28.28
N SER A 283 -27.41 -31.68 28.44
CA SER A 283 -28.33 -31.96 27.32
C SER A 283 -28.83 -30.66 26.67
N GLU A 284 -29.19 -29.66 27.48
CA GLU A 284 -29.58 -28.32 27.00
C GLU A 284 -28.43 -27.67 26.23
N PHE A 285 -27.21 -27.70 26.79
CA PHE A 285 -26.02 -27.17 26.13
C PHE A 285 -25.75 -27.83 24.76
N ILE A 286 -25.83 -29.17 24.66
CA ILE A 286 -25.62 -29.90 23.40
C ILE A 286 -26.69 -29.53 22.37
N SER A 287 -27.92 -29.32 22.82
CA SER A 287 -29.04 -28.96 21.95
C SER A 287 -28.91 -27.55 21.37
N GLU A 288 -28.40 -26.60 22.16
CA GLU A 288 -28.15 -25.20 21.76
C GLU A 288 -26.83 -25.03 21.01
N TYR A 289 -25.92 -25.99 21.12
CA TYR A 289 -24.56 -25.89 20.58
C TYR A 289 -24.47 -25.60 19.07
N PRO A 290 -25.29 -26.21 18.19
CA PRO A 290 -25.32 -25.86 16.77
C PRO A 290 -25.67 -24.38 16.52
N GLU A 291 -26.60 -23.81 17.29
CA GLU A 291 -27.01 -22.40 17.16
C GLU A 291 -25.88 -21.46 17.61
N LEU A 292 -25.11 -21.86 18.63
CA LEU A 292 -23.93 -21.11 19.10
C LEU A 292 -22.81 -21.10 18.05
N LEU A 293 -22.50 -22.26 17.44
CA LEU A 293 -21.51 -22.35 16.35
C LEU A 293 -21.92 -21.54 15.13
N GLU A 294 -23.19 -21.60 14.77
CA GLU A 294 -23.73 -20.80 13.67
C GLU A 294 -23.57 -19.31 13.96
N ASN A 295 -23.93 -18.86 15.17
CA ASN A 295 -23.76 -17.48 15.60
C ASN A 295 -22.30 -17.03 15.56
N GLU A 296 -21.34 -17.87 16.01
CA GLU A 296 -19.91 -17.55 15.92
C GLU A 296 -19.45 -17.34 14.47
N SER A 297 -19.91 -18.17 13.53
CA SER A 297 -19.58 -18.05 12.11
C SER A 297 -20.19 -16.81 11.42
N ARG A 298 -21.22 -16.19 12.03
CA ARG A 298 -21.91 -15.00 11.53
C ARG A 298 -21.25 -13.68 11.96
N PHE A 299 -20.22 -13.74 12.80
CA PHE A 299 -19.41 -12.58 13.17
C PHE A 299 -18.13 -12.52 12.35
N VAL A 300 -17.98 -11.44 11.59
CA VAL A 300 -16.78 -11.17 10.78
C VAL A 300 -16.07 -9.95 11.33
N LYS A 301 -14.76 -10.02 11.49
CA LYS A 301 -13.91 -8.89 11.90
C LYS A 301 -13.07 -8.44 10.71
N LEU A 302 -13.11 -7.15 10.39
CA LEU A 302 -12.29 -6.51 9.35
C LEU A 302 -11.56 -5.29 9.91
N LEU A 303 -10.38 -5.01 9.39
CA LEU A 303 -9.55 -3.88 9.77
C LEU A 303 -9.48 -2.88 8.61
N PHE A 304 -9.97 -1.67 8.82
CA PHE A 304 -9.83 -0.58 7.85
C PHE A 304 -8.69 0.32 8.28
N VAL A 305 -7.63 0.35 7.48
CA VAL A 305 -6.43 1.16 7.70
C VAL A 305 -6.55 2.41 6.86
N ILE A 306 -6.68 3.56 7.50
CA ILE A 306 -6.84 4.86 6.85
C ILE A 306 -5.63 5.73 7.15
N SER A 307 -5.04 6.31 6.10
CA SER A 307 -3.84 7.16 6.22
C SER A 307 -3.94 8.38 5.31
N ASN A 308 -3.30 9.48 5.70
CA ASN A 308 -3.16 10.66 4.86
C ASN A 308 -1.74 10.69 4.29
N ILE A 309 -1.59 10.28 3.03
CA ILE A 309 -0.33 10.24 2.28
C ILE A 309 -0.02 11.57 1.58
N GLY A 310 -0.87 12.59 1.76
CA GLY A 310 -0.66 13.92 1.19
C GLY A 310 0.43 14.73 1.91
N ASN A 311 0.48 16.02 1.59
CA ASN A 311 1.41 16.98 2.21
C ASN A 311 0.72 17.97 3.15
N VAL A 312 -0.60 17.87 3.29
CA VAL A 312 -1.44 18.79 4.08
C VAL A 312 -2.34 17.95 4.98
N PRO A 313 -2.56 18.34 6.26
CA PRO A 313 -3.51 17.63 7.13
C PRO A 313 -4.95 17.79 6.63
N ALA A 314 -5.82 16.82 6.89
CA ALA A 314 -7.24 16.94 6.58
C ALA A 314 -8.00 17.58 7.76
N GLU A 315 -8.72 18.66 7.50
CA GLU A 315 -9.45 19.43 8.52
C GLU A 315 -10.92 18.98 8.65
N ASN A 316 -11.40 18.77 9.87
CA ASN A 316 -12.75 18.33 10.19
C ASN A 316 -13.17 17.09 9.38
N LEU A 317 -12.33 16.08 9.44
CA LEU A 317 -12.52 14.84 8.72
C LEU A 317 -13.63 14.02 9.36
N ILE A 318 -14.55 13.55 8.54
CA ILE A 318 -15.65 12.65 8.89
C ILE A 318 -15.48 11.36 8.09
N ILE A 319 -15.40 10.24 8.80
CA ILE A 319 -15.40 8.90 8.21
C ILE A 319 -16.78 8.30 8.44
N THR A 320 -17.41 7.85 7.37
CA THR A 320 -18.69 7.16 7.41
C THR A 320 -18.52 5.75 6.87
N PHE A 321 -18.85 4.75 7.68
CA PHE A 321 -18.98 3.36 7.24
C PHE A 321 -20.46 3.02 7.09
N GLU A 322 -20.86 2.47 5.95
CA GLU A 322 -22.22 2.03 5.65
C GLU A 322 -22.24 0.56 5.24
N ALA A 323 -23.12 -0.20 5.89
CA ALA A 323 -23.33 -1.62 5.65
C ALA A 323 -24.46 -1.80 4.62
N LEU A 324 -24.14 -2.34 3.45
CA LEU A 324 -25.05 -2.55 2.33
C LEU A 324 -25.36 -4.03 2.14
N GLY A 325 -26.61 -4.36 1.80
CA GLY A 325 -27.02 -5.75 1.56
C GLY A 325 -27.45 -6.51 2.83
N GLY A 326 -28.04 -5.84 3.82
CA GLY A 326 -28.69 -6.50 4.96
C GLY A 326 -27.77 -6.90 6.13
N ILE A 327 -26.49 -6.58 6.04
CA ILE A 327 -25.51 -6.72 7.14
C ILE A 327 -25.60 -5.55 8.13
N PHE A 328 -25.10 -5.77 9.36
CA PHE A 328 -25.08 -4.77 10.41
C PHE A 328 -23.71 -4.72 11.07
N PHE A 329 -23.28 -3.54 11.51
CA PHE A 329 -22.13 -3.43 12.39
C PHE A 329 -22.55 -3.72 13.84
N TYR A 330 -21.75 -4.53 14.53
CA TYR A 330 -21.94 -4.92 15.91
C TYR A 330 -20.81 -4.39 16.78
N LYS A 331 -21.13 -3.99 18.01
CA LYS A 331 -20.14 -3.55 18.98
C LYS A 331 -19.71 -4.75 19.81
N PHE A 332 -18.46 -5.16 19.71
CA PHE A 332 -17.90 -6.16 20.61
C PHE A 332 -17.58 -5.48 21.94
N ASP A 333 -18.31 -5.82 23.02
CA ASP A 333 -17.99 -5.33 24.37
C ASP A 333 -17.05 -6.30 25.11
N GLU A 334 -16.20 -5.79 26.02
CA GLU A 334 -15.30 -6.65 26.82
C GLU A 334 -16.05 -7.69 27.68
N LYS A 335 -17.33 -7.45 27.98
CA LYS A 335 -18.20 -8.43 28.63
C LYS A 335 -18.49 -9.62 27.72
N ASP A 336 -18.62 -9.39 26.41
CA ASP A 336 -18.85 -10.43 25.40
C ASP A 336 -17.60 -11.32 25.21
N GLN A 337 -16.39 -10.80 25.48
CA GLN A 337 -15.16 -11.63 25.51
C GLN A 337 -15.19 -12.68 26.63
N LYS A 338 -15.82 -12.36 27.77
CA LYS A 338 -16.00 -13.34 28.86
C LYS A 338 -17.01 -14.41 28.44
N GLU A 339 -18.05 -14.06 27.70
CA GLU A 339 -19.03 -15.02 27.19
C GLU A 339 -18.47 -15.93 26.09
N LYS A 340 -17.61 -15.46 25.18
CA LYS A 340 -16.90 -16.37 24.25
C LYS A 340 -16.07 -17.45 24.97
N ASN A 341 -15.52 -17.11 26.15
CA ASN A 341 -14.80 -18.04 27.02
C ASN A 341 -15.73 -18.94 27.87
N THR A 342 -17.06 -18.81 27.77
CA THR A 342 -18.07 -19.59 28.52
C THR A 342 -18.70 -20.75 27.77
N HIS A 343 -18.34 -21.01 26.49
CA HIS A 343 -18.73 -22.23 25.78
C HIS A 343 -18.00 -23.49 26.28
N LYS A 344 -17.69 -23.55 27.58
CA LYS A 344 -17.16 -24.72 28.25
C LYS A 344 -18.33 -25.58 28.66
N ILE A 345 -18.22 -26.87 28.37
CA ILE A 345 -19.14 -27.89 28.88
C ILE A 345 -19.25 -27.67 30.40
N PRO A 346 -20.46 -27.66 30.98
CA PRO A 346 -20.61 -27.47 32.41
C PRO A 346 -19.82 -28.55 33.15
N SER A 347 -18.96 -28.14 34.08
CA SER A 347 -18.16 -29.08 34.87
C SER A 347 -19.06 -29.99 35.70
N PRO A 348 -18.70 -31.28 35.89
CA PRO A 348 -19.46 -32.17 36.75
C PRO A 348 -19.52 -31.61 38.19
N PRO A 349 -20.63 -31.83 38.91
CA PRO A 349 -20.73 -31.42 40.31
C PRO A 349 -19.64 -32.14 41.11
N GLN A 350 -18.97 -31.40 42.00
CA GLN A 350 -17.97 -32.00 42.87
C GLN A 350 -18.66 -32.97 43.85
N PRO A 351 -18.18 -34.22 43.98
CA PRO A 351 -18.74 -35.13 44.96
C PRO A 351 -18.52 -34.56 46.37
N PRO A 352 -19.47 -34.74 47.30
CA PRO A 352 -19.28 -34.29 48.67
C PRO A 352 -18.09 -35.02 49.32
N GLU A 353 -17.11 -34.26 49.77
CA GLU A 353 -15.91 -34.74 50.48
C GLU A 353 -16.04 -34.42 51.98
N GLY A 354 -15.39 -35.24 52.81
CA GLY A 354 -15.36 -35.01 54.25
C GLY A 354 -14.60 -33.74 54.59
N ARG A 355 -15.06 -33.02 55.61
CA ARG A 355 -14.47 -31.74 56.02
C ARG A 355 -13.76 -31.87 57.35
N TRP A 356 -12.60 -31.21 57.46
CA TRP A 356 -11.91 -31.04 58.73
C TRP A 356 -12.55 -29.88 59.49
N GLU A 357 -13.28 -30.19 60.55
CA GLU A 357 -13.85 -29.18 61.41
C GLU A 357 -12.87 -28.84 62.54
N LYS A 358 -12.53 -27.55 62.65
CA LYS A 358 -11.71 -27.02 63.74
C LYS A 358 -12.65 -26.60 64.87
N GLN A 359 -12.72 -27.37 65.94
CA GLN A 359 -13.40 -26.92 67.16
C GLN A 359 -12.45 -25.99 67.94
N ARG A 360 -12.92 -24.76 68.16
CA ARG A 360 -12.26 -23.76 69.01
C ARG A 360 -12.66 -23.99 70.47
N ASN A 361 -11.69 -23.98 71.38
CA ASN A 361 -12.02 -23.84 72.80
C ASN A 361 -12.65 -22.46 73.06
N SER A 362 -13.86 -22.48 73.63
CA SER A 362 -14.79 -21.36 73.79
C SER A 362 -14.28 -20.16 74.61
N PHE A 363 -13.07 -20.21 75.16
CA PHE A 363 -12.50 -19.13 75.96
C PHE A 363 -11.67 -18.13 75.13
N LEU A 364 -11.06 -18.56 74.02
CA LEU A 364 -10.15 -17.73 73.20
C LEU A 364 -10.84 -17.06 72.00
N GLY A 365 -12.04 -17.53 71.61
CA GLY A 365 -12.86 -16.88 70.58
C GLY A 365 -13.45 -15.54 71.01
N LEU A 366 -13.65 -15.35 72.32
CA LEU A 366 -14.24 -14.13 72.88
C LEU A 366 -13.25 -12.93 72.85
N VAL A 367 -11.95 -13.19 72.84
CA VAL A 367 -10.90 -12.14 72.79
C VAL A 367 -10.68 -11.62 71.36
N GLU A 368 -10.86 -12.46 70.36
CA GLU A 368 -10.67 -12.12 68.95
C GLU A 368 -11.86 -11.33 68.35
N ASP A 369 -13.08 -11.58 68.85
CA ASP A 369 -14.29 -10.82 68.48
C ASP A 369 -14.31 -9.41 69.10
N ILE A 370 -13.62 -9.20 70.24
CA ILE A 370 -13.45 -7.86 70.84
C ILE A 370 -12.40 -7.03 70.08
N GLN A 371 -11.46 -7.66 69.37
CA GLN A 371 -10.46 -6.95 68.54
C GLN A 371 -10.96 -6.62 67.13
N LYS A 372 -11.99 -7.31 66.61
CA LYS A 372 -12.57 -7.03 65.29
C LYS A 372 -13.72 -6.01 65.30
N SER A 373 -14.17 -5.57 66.48
CA SER A 373 -15.23 -4.55 66.62
C SER A 373 -14.72 -3.10 66.66
N HIS A 374 -13.40 -2.86 66.50
CA HIS A 374 -12.84 -1.53 66.32
C HIS A 374 -12.08 -1.47 65.00
N LEU A 375 -12.79 -1.15 63.91
CA LEU A 375 -12.33 -0.40 62.72
C LEU A 375 -13.41 -0.47 61.63
N SER A 376 -14.48 0.30 61.85
CA SER A 376 -15.43 0.71 60.79
C SER A 376 -15.78 2.17 61.05
N LEU A 377 -14.86 3.06 60.68
CA LEU A 377 -15.14 4.48 60.48
C LEU A 377 -14.96 4.76 59.00
N SER A 378 -16.04 4.65 58.24
CA SER A 378 -16.18 5.36 56.97
C SER A 378 -17.31 6.35 57.15
N ASP A 379 -16.92 7.57 57.52
CA ASP A 379 -17.82 8.72 57.56
C ASP A 379 -18.14 9.15 56.12
N PRO A 380 -19.42 9.26 55.73
CA PRO A 380 -19.81 9.69 54.39
C PRO A 380 -19.95 11.22 54.36
N LEU A 381 -18.84 11.96 54.39
CA LEU A 381 -18.87 13.43 54.29
C LEU A 381 -17.77 14.02 53.41
N TYR A 382 -17.71 13.54 52.16
CA TYR A 382 -17.21 14.32 51.01
C TYR A 382 -18.03 13.97 49.76
N GLN A 383 -19.34 14.23 49.81
CA GLN A 383 -20.13 14.47 48.60
C GLN A 383 -20.33 15.97 48.49
N ASN A 384 -19.57 16.60 47.58
CA ASN A 384 -19.90 17.80 46.82
C ASN A 384 -18.60 18.46 46.36
N ILE A 385 -17.94 17.82 45.39
CA ILE A 385 -17.16 18.57 44.41
C ILE A 385 -18.15 18.84 43.28
N PRO A 386 -18.48 20.11 42.94
CA PRO A 386 -19.26 20.37 41.75
C PRO A 386 -18.48 19.76 40.59
N ASN A 387 -19.17 18.99 39.74
CA ASN A 387 -18.66 18.58 38.44
C ASN A 387 -18.28 19.86 37.69
N LEU A 388 -17.04 20.30 37.86
CA LEU A 388 -16.32 21.03 36.83
C LEU A 388 -16.37 20.09 35.65
N SER A 389 -17.27 20.39 34.71
CA SER A 389 -17.12 19.88 33.36
C SER A 389 -15.72 20.29 32.94
N LEU A 390 -14.75 19.40 33.14
CA LEU A 390 -13.58 19.34 32.30
C LEU A 390 -14.19 19.42 30.90
N ARG A 391 -14.03 20.56 30.25
CA ARG A 391 -14.05 20.56 28.80
C ARG A 391 -13.07 19.46 28.46
N ASN A 392 -13.59 18.33 27.96
CA ASN A 392 -12.76 17.37 27.29
C ASN A 392 -12.10 18.19 26.19
N ASP A 393 -10.86 18.63 26.43
CA ASP A 393 -9.97 19.03 25.35
C ASP A 393 -9.75 17.73 24.59
N ARG A 394 -10.66 17.46 23.66
CA ARG A 394 -10.56 16.39 22.69
C ARG A 394 -9.25 16.65 21.96
N ASP A 395 -8.38 15.63 21.92
CA ASP A 395 -7.18 15.73 21.12
C ASP A 395 -7.60 15.88 19.67
N ARG A 396 -7.15 16.96 19.03
CA ARG A 396 -7.57 17.31 17.67
C ARG A 396 -7.22 16.23 16.65
N ASN A 397 -6.22 15.41 16.94
CA ASN A 397 -5.70 14.41 16.00
C ASN A 397 -6.31 13.02 16.19
N LEU A 398 -7.17 12.83 17.21
CA LEU A 398 -7.80 11.54 17.49
C LEU A 398 -9.21 11.46 16.91
N PHE A 399 -9.65 10.22 16.67
CA PHE A 399 -10.98 9.92 16.15
C PHE A 399 -12.00 9.74 17.28
N TYR A 400 -13.14 10.40 17.13
CA TYR A 400 -14.27 10.35 18.05
C TYR A 400 -15.55 9.94 17.34
N TRP A 401 -16.51 9.39 18.08
CA TRP A 401 -17.84 9.10 17.54
C TRP A 401 -18.64 10.39 17.36
N LYS A 402 -19.12 10.66 16.14
CA LYS A 402 -19.88 11.88 15.83
C LYS A 402 -21.24 11.93 16.53
N ASN A 403 -21.95 10.82 16.47
CA ASN A 403 -23.14 10.57 17.29
C ASN A 403 -22.74 9.52 18.32
N ASN A 404 -23.15 9.69 19.59
CA ASN A 404 -22.82 8.77 20.68
C ASN A 404 -22.74 7.32 20.22
N LYS A 405 -21.67 6.63 20.64
CA LYS A 405 -21.36 5.26 20.21
C LYS A 405 -22.63 4.38 20.24
N PRO A 406 -23.04 3.76 19.12
CA PRO A 406 -24.30 3.03 19.06
C PRO A 406 -24.26 1.80 19.98
N ASN A 407 -25.28 1.64 20.81
CA ASN A 407 -25.44 0.49 21.73
C ASN A 407 -26.18 -0.69 21.07
N LYS A 408 -26.73 -0.52 19.88
CA LYS A 408 -27.46 -1.55 19.13
C LYS A 408 -26.79 -1.80 17.78
N PRO A 409 -26.97 -2.98 17.16
CA PRO A 409 -26.49 -3.23 15.81
C PRO A 409 -26.99 -2.15 14.85
N SER A 410 -26.08 -1.55 14.11
CA SER A 410 -26.37 -0.37 13.27
C SER A 410 -25.78 -0.53 11.88
N ARG A 411 -26.46 0.02 10.87
CA ARG A 411 -25.97 -0.03 9.49
C ARG A 411 -24.96 1.06 9.15
N ARG A 412 -24.78 2.04 10.03
CA ARG A 412 -23.95 3.22 9.79
C ARG A 412 -23.14 3.57 11.01
N TRP A 413 -21.82 3.67 10.86
CA TRP A 413 -20.89 4.18 11.88
C TRP A 413 -20.24 5.46 11.37
N GLU A 414 -20.13 6.47 12.24
CA GLU A 414 -19.59 7.78 11.89
C GLU A 414 -18.54 8.19 12.91
N PHE A 415 -17.35 8.51 12.40
CA PHE A 415 -16.23 9.02 13.17
C PHE A 415 -15.91 10.44 12.71
N GLU A 416 -15.50 11.30 13.64
CA GLU A 416 -15.04 12.66 13.42
C GLU A 416 -13.63 12.84 13.97
N CYS A 417 -12.80 13.60 13.26
CA CYS A 417 -11.46 14.01 13.67
C CYS A 417 -11.27 15.48 13.25
N GLU A 418 -10.76 16.32 14.14
CA GLU A 418 -10.59 17.76 13.85
C GLU A 418 -9.41 17.99 12.88
N GLU A 419 -8.30 17.27 13.05
CA GLU A 419 -7.09 17.43 12.24
C GLU A 419 -6.42 16.08 12.02
N PHE A 420 -6.59 15.50 10.84
CA PHE A 420 -5.92 14.25 10.47
C PHE A 420 -4.58 14.54 9.77
N ARG A 421 -3.50 14.41 10.54
CA ARG A 421 -2.14 14.75 10.10
C ARG A 421 -1.69 13.93 8.89
N HIS A 422 -0.89 14.57 8.05
CA HIS A 422 -0.27 13.91 6.91
C HIS A 422 0.99 13.16 7.33
N GLN A 423 1.31 12.04 6.67
CA GLN A 423 2.51 11.24 6.87
C GLN A 423 2.74 10.78 8.33
N THR A 424 1.67 10.67 9.12
CA THR A 424 1.70 10.10 10.47
C THR A 424 1.36 8.61 10.43
N HIS A 425 1.28 7.99 11.63
CA HIS A 425 0.93 6.57 11.77
C HIS A 425 -0.45 6.31 11.17
N ASN A 426 -0.62 5.11 10.60
CA ASN A 426 -1.89 4.68 10.05
C ASN A 426 -2.91 4.48 11.18
N GLU A 427 -4.16 4.87 10.93
CA GLU A 427 -5.24 4.72 11.89
C GLU A 427 -6.11 3.52 11.49
N THR A 428 -6.24 2.58 12.43
CA THR A 428 -6.90 1.28 12.17
C THR A 428 -8.26 1.25 12.85
N PHE A 429 -9.31 1.05 12.05
CA PHE A 429 -10.68 0.90 12.52
C PHE A 429 -11.10 -0.57 12.47
N GLU A 430 -11.40 -1.13 13.64
CA GLU A 430 -11.93 -2.49 13.74
C GLU A 430 -13.44 -2.49 13.52
N LEU A 431 -13.90 -3.06 12.40
CA LEU A 431 -15.30 -3.25 12.10
C LEU A 431 -15.70 -4.70 12.39
N ASN A 432 -16.58 -4.89 13.37
CA ASN A 432 -17.23 -6.19 13.59
C ASN A 432 -18.59 -6.18 12.89
N ILE A 433 -18.83 -7.18 12.06
CA ILE A 433 -20.00 -7.31 11.21
C ILE A 433 -20.81 -8.49 11.71
N LEU A 434 -22.11 -8.27 11.90
CA LEU A 434 -23.10 -9.29 12.20
C LEU A 434 -23.93 -9.55 10.95
N ILE A 435 -24.01 -10.82 10.57
CA ILE A 435 -24.82 -11.30 9.45
C ILE A 435 -26.09 -11.94 10.02
N PRO A 436 -27.25 -11.25 9.95
CA PRO A 436 -28.47 -11.75 10.56
C PRO A 436 -28.95 -13.04 9.86
N PRO A 437 -29.51 -14.01 10.61
CA PRO A 437 -30.21 -15.13 10.00
C PRO A 437 -31.39 -14.59 9.19
N SER A 438 -31.40 -14.88 7.89
CA SER A 438 -32.42 -14.43 6.94
C SER A 438 -32.88 -15.60 6.08
N ASP A 439 -34.18 -15.68 5.80
CA ASP A 439 -34.77 -16.77 5.00
C ASP A 439 -34.17 -16.83 3.59
N ASN A 440 -33.89 -15.67 2.99
CA ASN A 440 -33.22 -15.53 1.70
C ASN A 440 -31.73 -15.24 1.89
N GLN A 441 -30.98 -16.22 2.41
CA GLN A 441 -29.51 -16.28 2.47
C GLN A 441 -28.82 -15.20 1.62
N ILE A 442 -28.27 -14.19 2.29
CA ILE A 442 -27.68 -13.01 1.67
C ILE A 442 -26.37 -13.43 1.01
N SER A 443 -26.31 -13.47 -0.32
CA SER A 443 -25.10 -13.93 -1.04
C SER A 443 -24.10 -12.81 -1.34
N LYS A 444 -24.58 -11.57 -1.53
CA LYS A 444 -23.74 -10.41 -1.89
C LYS A 444 -24.09 -9.22 -1.00
N CYS A 445 -23.08 -8.72 -0.29
CA CYS A 445 -23.15 -7.50 0.49
C CYS A 445 -21.92 -6.63 0.22
N ALA A 446 -21.91 -5.40 0.74
CA ALA A 446 -20.78 -4.50 0.59
C ALA A 446 -20.67 -3.56 1.78
N ILE A 447 -19.45 -3.12 2.08
CA ILE A 447 -19.19 -2.03 3.03
C ILE A 447 -18.70 -0.84 2.23
N LYS A 448 -19.42 0.27 2.37
CA LYS A 448 -19.01 1.56 1.81
C LYS A 448 -18.33 2.37 2.90
N CYS A 449 -17.06 2.68 2.71
CA CYS A 449 -16.32 3.67 3.50
C CYS A 449 -16.29 4.98 2.74
N THR A 450 -16.68 6.09 3.37
CA THR A 450 -16.64 7.43 2.78
C THR A 450 -15.89 8.35 3.73
N VAL A 451 -14.80 8.94 3.23
CA VAL A 451 -14.01 9.92 3.97
C VAL A 451 -14.22 11.30 3.34
N SER A 452 -14.73 12.22 4.14
CA SER A 452 -14.97 13.61 3.74
C SER A 452 -14.28 14.56 4.70
N ALA A 453 -13.67 15.63 4.22
CA ALA A 453 -13.07 16.67 5.05
C ALA A 453 -13.31 18.03 4.39
N LYS A 454 -13.17 19.12 5.16
CA LYS A 454 -13.45 20.48 4.69
C LYS A 454 -12.53 20.89 3.52
N ASN A 455 -11.29 20.45 3.56
CA ASN A 455 -10.25 20.75 2.57
C ASN A 455 -10.02 19.60 1.58
N ILE A 456 -10.93 18.62 1.49
CA ILE A 456 -10.92 17.61 0.42
C ILE A 456 -11.94 18.04 -0.65
N PRO A 457 -11.56 18.16 -1.93
CA PRO A 457 -12.45 18.66 -2.97
C PRO A 457 -13.63 17.72 -3.27
N SER A 458 -13.43 16.41 -3.15
CA SER A 458 -14.47 15.39 -3.35
C SER A 458 -14.25 14.24 -2.35
N PRO A 459 -15.30 13.75 -1.67
CA PRO A 459 -15.17 12.64 -0.73
C PRO A 459 -14.49 11.41 -1.35
N VAL A 460 -13.59 10.79 -0.59
CA VAL A 460 -12.93 9.55 -0.99
C VAL A 460 -13.86 8.40 -0.62
N GLU A 461 -14.30 7.64 -1.61
CA GLU A 461 -15.18 6.49 -1.42
C GLU A 461 -14.43 5.18 -1.70
N TYR A 462 -14.51 4.23 -0.79
CA TYR A 462 -14.01 2.87 -0.96
C TYR A 462 -15.14 1.87 -0.70
N ASN A 463 -15.35 0.96 -1.65
CA ASN A 463 -16.41 -0.05 -1.58
C ASN A 463 -15.78 -1.44 -1.50
N LEU A 464 -15.90 -2.09 -0.34
CA LEU A 464 -15.45 -3.46 -0.15
C LEU A 464 -16.61 -4.43 -0.43
N PRO A 465 -16.58 -5.23 -1.51
CA PRO A 465 -17.55 -6.29 -1.73
C PRO A 465 -17.30 -7.47 -0.80
N LEU A 466 -18.39 -8.01 -0.26
CA LEU A 466 -18.45 -9.16 0.63
C LEU A 466 -19.26 -10.26 -0.05
N ASN A 467 -18.61 -11.40 -0.30
CA ASN A 467 -19.27 -12.61 -0.81
C ASN A 467 -19.47 -13.60 0.34
N LEU A 468 -20.72 -13.96 0.57
CA LEU A 468 -21.09 -14.89 1.64
C LEU A 468 -21.49 -16.23 1.01
N ASN A 469 -20.75 -17.27 1.34
CA ASN A 469 -21.05 -18.63 0.92
C ASN A 469 -21.63 -19.39 2.10
N TYR A 470 -22.81 -20.00 1.92
CA TYR A 470 -23.44 -20.81 2.96
C TYR A 470 -23.07 -22.29 2.74
N LEU A 471 -22.36 -22.87 3.70
CA LEU A 471 -21.96 -24.27 3.67
C LEU A 471 -22.71 -25.04 4.76
N ALA A 472 -23.33 -26.15 4.38
CA ALA A 472 -23.91 -27.07 5.35
C ALA A 472 -22.79 -27.86 6.04
N ALA A 473 -22.75 -27.81 7.38
CA ALA A 473 -21.78 -28.53 8.19
C ALA A 473 -22.47 -29.52 9.13
N ASP A 474 -21.79 -30.64 9.41
CA ASP A 474 -22.29 -31.64 10.35
C ASP A 474 -21.95 -31.22 11.80
N PRO A 475 -22.95 -30.94 12.66
CA PRO A 475 -22.70 -30.56 14.05
C PRO A 475 -22.00 -31.66 14.85
N LYS A 476 -22.17 -32.94 14.47
CA LYS A 476 -21.62 -34.08 15.23
C LYS A 476 -20.10 -34.07 15.28
N ALA A 477 -19.45 -33.72 14.17
CA ALA A 477 -17.99 -33.70 14.06
C ALA A 477 -17.36 -32.62 14.96
N GLU A 478 -17.94 -31.42 14.99
CA GLU A 478 -17.46 -30.32 15.82
C GLU A 478 -17.73 -30.56 17.31
N ILE A 479 -18.88 -31.15 17.66
CA ILE A 479 -19.20 -31.57 19.04
C ILE A 479 -18.20 -32.62 19.52
N ALA A 480 -17.95 -33.67 18.72
CA ALA A 480 -16.99 -34.72 19.07
C ALA A 480 -15.56 -34.19 19.27
N LYS A 481 -15.14 -33.23 18.43
CA LYS A 481 -13.85 -32.56 18.54
C LYS A 481 -13.71 -31.74 19.82
N LYS A 482 -14.75 -30.96 20.18
CA LYS A 482 -14.72 -30.13 21.40
C LYS A 482 -14.85 -30.96 22.68
N MET A 483 -15.55 -32.09 22.61
CA MET A 483 -15.65 -33.05 23.72
C MET A 483 -14.44 -33.99 23.83
N ASN A 484 -13.50 -33.93 22.87
CA ASN A 484 -12.33 -34.81 22.82
C ASN A 484 -12.73 -36.30 22.92
N ILE A 485 -13.73 -36.71 22.12
CA ILE A 485 -14.31 -38.07 22.07
C ILE A 485 -13.79 -38.85 20.84
N TYR A 486 -12.49 -38.76 20.56
CA TYR A 486 -11.80 -39.67 19.63
C TYR A 486 -10.75 -40.48 20.35
#